data_AF-A0A7L5A2B7-F1
#
_entry.id   AF-A0A7L5A2B7-F1
#
_cell.length_a   1.000
_cell.length_b   1.000
_cell.length_c   1.000
_cell.angle_alpha   90.00
_cell.angle_beta   90.00
_cell.angle_gamma   90.00
#
_symmetry.space_group_name_H-M   'P 1'
#
loop_
_entity.id
_entity.type
_entity.pdbx_description
1 polymer ?
#
loop_
_entity_poly.entity_id
_entity_poly.type
_entity_poly.pdbx_seq_one_letter_code
_entity_poly.pdbx_strand_id
1 'polypeptide(L)'
;MKSFALAALLAVAAPGAASAQTKPAAASPTSLEARVGQYYTDLTQRLREIYYAPSDGRAIAFISSTTQEMGARRKALRAELAQRPASAKATNPAASPLASVATQRQAIEELNSSPAAAKFTERFGRNPALELAYKRLIEANLAELNPAPPRP
;
A
#
# COMPACT_ATOMS: atom_id res chain seq x y z
N MET A 1 -28.53 40.90 -58.89
CA MET A 1 -27.08 40.79 -59.15
C MET A 1 -26.54 39.59 -58.40
N LYS A 2 -25.77 38.76 -59.12
CA LYS A 2 -24.80 37.76 -58.63
C LYS A 2 -25.34 36.52 -57.89
N SER A 3 -25.50 35.46 -58.67
CA SER A 3 -25.39 34.05 -58.32
C SER A 3 -24.03 33.72 -57.68
N PHE A 4 -23.97 32.74 -56.76
CA PHE A 4 -22.87 31.77 -56.58
C PHE A 4 -23.42 30.56 -55.79
N ALA A 5 -23.60 29.41 -56.47
CA ALA A 5 -22.86 28.14 -56.31
C ALA A 5 -23.11 27.43 -54.94
N LEU A 6 -23.91 26.36 -54.84
CA LEU A 6 -23.68 24.95 -55.24
C LEU A 6 -22.44 24.30 -54.55
N ALA A 7 -22.68 23.48 -53.52
CA ALA A 7 -21.91 22.28 -53.14
C ALA A 7 -22.68 21.54 -52.03
N ALA A 8 -23.43 20.48 -52.32
CA ALA A 8 -22.98 19.10 -52.49
C ALA A 8 -22.56 18.41 -51.17
N LEU A 9 -23.52 17.69 -50.59
CA LEU A 9 -23.43 16.31 -50.10
C LEU A 9 -22.08 15.82 -49.55
N LEU A 10 -22.06 15.45 -48.26
CA LEU A 10 -21.52 14.17 -47.80
C LEU A 10 -22.00 13.89 -46.36
N ALA A 11 -22.99 13.00 -46.27
CA ALA A 11 -23.42 12.38 -45.03
C ALA A 11 -22.33 11.41 -44.57
N VAL A 12 -21.57 11.78 -43.53
CA VAL A 12 -20.76 10.82 -42.76
C VAL A 12 -21.71 10.15 -41.76
N ALA A 13 -22.21 8.98 -42.14
CA ALA A 13 -22.74 8.02 -41.19
C ALA A 13 -21.55 7.48 -40.38
N ALA A 14 -21.36 7.98 -39.16
CA ALA A 14 -20.45 7.37 -38.21
C ALA A 14 -21.10 6.06 -37.73
N PRO A 15 -20.44 4.89 -37.88
CA PRO A 15 -20.95 3.66 -37.32
C PRO A 15 -20.93 3.79 -35.80
N GLY A 16 -22.09 3.55 -35.19
CA GLY A 16 -22.24 3.40 -33.76
C GLY A 16 -21.30 2.31 -33.27
N ALA A 17 -20.23 2.72 -32.58
CA ALA A 17 -19.45 1.83 -31.75
C ALA A 17 -20.38 1.41 -30.61
N ALA A 18 -21.06 0.27 -30.80
CA ALA A 18 -21.63 -0.49 -29.72
C ALA A 18 -20.53 -0.65 -28.67
N SER A 19 -20.66 0.07 -27.56
CA SER A 19 -19.85 -0.15 -26.38
C SER A 19 -20.23 -1.54 -25.90
N ALA A 20 -19.48 -2.54 -26.36
CA ALA A 20 -19.52 -3.88 -25.80
C ALA A 20 -19.23 -3.69 -24.31
N GLN A 21 -20.29 -3.82 -23.52
CA GLN A 21 -20.23 -3.85 -22.07
C GLN A 21 -19.43 -5.10 -21.72
N THR A 22 -18.11 -4.93 -21.66
CA THR A 22 -17.20 -5.88 -21.05
C THR A 22 -17.64 -6.00 -19.61
N LYS A 23 -18.44 -7.05 -19.35
CA LYS A 23 -18.62 -7.62 -18.02
C LYS A 23 -17.23 -7.63 -17.39
N PRO A 24 -17.00 -6.93 -16.27
CA PRO A 24 -15.69 -6.95 -15.63
C PRO A 24 -15.34 -8.41 -15.42
N ALA A 25 -14.27 -8.88 -16.06
CA ALA A 25 -13.69 -10.16 -15.72
C ALA A 25 -13.48 -10.10 -14.21
N ALA A 26 -14.12 -11.02 -13.48
CA ALA A 26 -13.97 -11.11 -12.03
C ALA A 26 -12.47 -11.10 -11.77
N ALA A 27 -11.98 -10.04 -11.11
CA ALA A 27 -10.57 -9.89 -10.83
C ALA A 27 -10.11 -11.18 -10.17
N SER A 28 -9.18 -11.90 -10.82
CA SER A 28 -8.59 -13.11 -10.24
C SER A 28 -8.17 -12.78 -8.81
N PRO A 29 -8.46 -13.65 -7.83
CA PRO A 29 -8.08 -13.37 -6.46
C PRO A 29 -6.57 -13.11 -6.46
N THR A 30 -6.17 -11.90 -6.09
CA THR A 30 -4.76 -11.51 -6.01
C THR A 30 -4.06 -12.56 -5.15
N SER A 31 -2.92 -13.11 -5.56
CA SER A 31 -2.27 -14.15 -4.76
C SER A 31 -1.93 -13.62 -3.35
N LEU A 32 -1.86 -14.51 -2.36
CA LEU A 32 -1.48 -14.11 -0.99
C LEU A 32 -0.11 -13.41 -1.00
N GLU A 33 0.80 -13.88 -1.84
CA GLU A 33 2.11 -13.27 -2.08
C GLU A 33 2.00 -11.83 -2.58
N ALA A 34 1.14 -11.59 -3.57
CA ALA A 34 0.92 -10.25 -4.09
C ALA A 34 0.27 -9.33 -3.03
N ARG A 35 -0.64 -9.85 -2.20
CA ARG A 35 -1.21 -9.09 -1.08
C ARG A 35 -0.17 -8.74 -0.01
N VAL A 36 0.73 -9.65 0.32
CA VAL A 36 1.85 -9.40 1.24
C VAL A 36 2.82 -8.37 0.66
N GLY A 37 3.15 -8.49 -0.62
CA GLY A 37 3.98 -7.49 -1.33
C GLY A 37 3.34 -6.10 -1.30
N GLN A 38 2.05 -6.00 -1.61
CA GLN A 38 1.30 -4.75 -1.56
C GLN A 38 1.27 -4.17 -0.14
N TYR A 39 1.06 -5.00 0.88
CA TYR A 39 1.05 -4.57 2.28
C TYR A 39 2.34 -3.85 2.67
N TYR A 40 3.51 -4.41 2.31
CA TYR A 40 4.78 -3.77 2.64
C TYR A 40 5.05 -2.52 1.81
N THR A 41 4.68 -2.51 0.53
CA THR A 41 4.76 -1.30 -0.30
C THR A 41 3.95 -0.16 0.31
N ASP A 42 2.70 -0.45 0.71
CA ASP A 42 1.82 0.52 1.38
C ASP A 42 2.42 0.97 2.71
N LEU A 43 2.97 0.04 3.51
CA LEU A 43 3.59 0.35 4.80
C LEU A 43 4.77 1.30 4.63
N THR A 44 5.68 1.01 3.70
CA THR A 44 6.84 1.85 3.41
C THR A 44 6.40 3.24 2.96
N GLN A 45 5.37 3.35 2.11
CA GLN A 45 4.83 4.64 1.70
C GLN A 45 4.22 5.42 2.88
N ARG A 46 3.43 4.77 3.74
CA ARG A 46 2.87 5.38 4.95
C ARG A 46 3.96 5.89 5.90
N LEU A 47 5.04 5.12 6.08
CA LEU A 47 6.18 5.53 6.91
C LEU A 47 6.89 6.76 6.31
N ARG A 48 7.01 6.85 4.98
CA ARG A 48 7.52 8.07 4.32
C ARG A 48 6.61 9.25 4.60
N GLU A 49 5.29 9.10 4.49
CA GLU A 49 4.33 10.17 4.80
C GLU A 49 4.47 10.68 6.23
N ILE A 50 4.74 9.79 7.20
CA ILE A 50 4.96 10.14 8.60
C ILE A 50 6.26 10.94 8.78
N TYR A 51 7.39 10.42 8.29
CA TYR A 51 8.69 11.07 8.49
C TYR A 51 8.82 12.39 7.74
N TYR A 52 8.22 12.50 6.56
CA TYR A 52 8.24 13.72 5.74
C TYR A 52 7.04 14.65 6.01
N ALA A 53 6.23 14.39 7.04
CA ALA A 53 5.08 15.22 7.36
C ALA A 53 5.49 16.67 7.67
N PRO A 54 4.79 17.68 7.09
CA PRO A 54 5.18 19.09 7.21
C PRO A 54 4.95 19.68 8.61
N SER A 55 4.19 19.01 9.47
CA SER A 55 3.90 19.45 10.83
C SER A 55 3.66 18.27 11.78
N ASP A 56 3.75 18.51 13.09
CA ASP A 56 3.55 17.44 14.09
C ASP A 56 2.11 16.94 14.08
N GLY A 57 1.13 17.84 13.99
CA GLY A 57 -0.28 17.46 13.90
C GLY A 57 -0.55 16.56 12.68
N ARG A 58 0.12 16.83 11.55
CA ARG A 58 -0.01 16.00 10.36
C ARG A 58 0.66 14.63 10.53
N ALA A 59 1.84 14.59 11.13
CA ALA A 59 2.51 13.33 11.47
C ALA A 59 1.66 12.46 12.41
N ILE A 60 1.10 13.04 13.47
CA ILE A 60 0.23 12.35 14.42
C ILE A 60 -1.00 11.79 13.71
N ALA A 61 -1.64 12.57 12.83
CA ALA A 61 -2.76 12.11 12.04
C ALA A 61 -2.39 10.91 11.14
N PHE A 62 -1.25 10.99 10.44
CA PHE A 62 -0.74 9.88 9.62
C PHE A 62 -0.40 8.65 10.45
N ILE A 63 0.16 8.80 11.64
CA ILE A 63 0.42 7.68 12.55
C ILE A 63 -0.90 7.02 12.97
N SER A 64 -1.91 7.80 13.34
CA SER A 64 -3.21 7.28 13.75
C SER A 64 -3.90 6.50 12.61
N SER A 65 -3.93 7.05 11.39
CA SER A 65 -4.53 6.34 10.26
C SER A 65 -3.73 5.10 9.87
N THR A 66 -2.39 5.19 9.86
CA THR A 66 -1.51 4.06 9.54
C THR A 66 -1.70 2.91 10.52
N THR A 67 -1.71 3.19 11.83
CA THR A 67 -1.91 2.14 12.86
C THR A 67 -3.27 1.47 12.74
N GLN A 68 -4.33 2.22 12.47
CA GLN A 68 -5.67 1.67 12.30
C GLN A 68 -5.80 0.82 11.03
N GLU A 69 -5.44 1.38 9.87
CA GLU A 69 -5.62 0.72 8.57
C GLU A 69 -4.67 -0.48 8.40
N MET A 70 -3.38 -0.27 8.67
CA MET A 70 -2.38 -1.32 8.52
C MET A 70 -2.50 -2.37 9.63
N GLY A 71 -2.92 -1.98 10.84
CA GLY A 71 -3.19 -2.93 11.92
C GLY A 71 -4.28 -3.94 11.56
N ALA A 72 -5.38 -3.46 10.96
CA ALA A 72 -6.47 -4.32 10.48
C ALA A 72 -6.01 -5.25 9.34
N ARG A 73 -5.32 -4.69 8.33
CA ARG A 73 -4.77 -5.45 7.20
C ARG A 73 -3.77 -6.51 7.65
N ARG A 74 -2.88 -6.17 8.59
CA ARG A 74 -1.92 -7.11 9.19
C ARG A 74 -2.63 -8.28 9.86
N LYS A 75 -3.68 -8.00 10.65
CA LYS A 75 -4.44 -9.05 11.35
C LYS A 75 -5.10 -10.01 10.35
N ALA A 76 -5.70 -9.48 9.28
CA ALA A 76 -6.27 -10.29 8.21
C ALA A 76 -5.21 -11.15 7.51
N LEU A 77 -4.09 -10.55 7.10
CA LEU A 77 -2.99 -11.26 6.45
C LEU A 77 -2.36 -12.34 7.34
N ARG A 78 -2.20 -12.08 8.64
CA ARG A 78 -1.71 -13.10 9.59
C ARG A 78 -2.67 -14.27 9.71
N ALA A 79 -3.98 -14.03 9.67
CA ALA A 79 -4.98 -15.10 9.68
C ALA A 79 -4.92 -15.93 8.39
N GLU A 80 -4.81 -15.29 7.22
CA GLU A 80 -4.64 -15.96 5.93
C GLU A 80 -3.34 -16.78 5.86
N LEU A 81 -2.23 -16.22 6.36
CA LEU A 81 -0.93 -16.90 6.43
C LEU A 81 -0.98 -18.11 7.38
N ALA A 82 -1.70 -18.03 8.50
CA ALA A 82 -1.85 -19.14 9.44
C ALA A 82 -2.70 -20.30 8.89
N GLN A 83 -3.61 -20.02 7.95
CA GLN A 83 -4.42 -21.04 7.28
C GLN A 83 -3.67 -21.75 6.14
N ARG A 84 -2.48 -21.28 5.78
CA ARG A 84 -1.68 -21.85 4.70
C ARG A 84 -1.16 -23.23 5.15
N PRO A 85 -1.50 -24.32 4.45
CA PRO A 85 -0.98 -25.64 4.81
C PRO A 85 0.55 -25.65 4.65
N ALA A 86 1.27 -26.26 5.60
CA ALA A 86 2.74 -26.34 5.60
C ALA A 86 3.32 -26.98 4.33
N SER A 87 2.50 -27.73 3.58
CA SER A 87 2.82 -28.36 2.30
C SER A 87 2.78 -27.41 1.09
N ALA A 88 2.25 -26.19 1.22
CA ALA A 88 2.29 -25.17 0.16
C ALA A 88 3.67 -24.48 0.10
N LYS A 89 4.73 -25.27 -0.10
CA LYS A 89 6.06 -24.77 -0.48
C LYS A 89 5.88 -24.03 -1.80
N ALA A 90 6.23 -22.73 -1.81
CA ALA A 90 6.27 -21.94 -3.03
C ALA A 90 7.11 -22.69 -4.07
N THR A 91 6.48 -23.10 -5.17
CA THR A 91 7.10 -23.83 -6.29
C THR A 91 8.14 -22.97 -7.03
N ASN A 92 8.22 -21.68 -6.72
CA ASN A 92 9.19 -20.77 -7.28
C ASN A 92 9.85 -19.91 -6.18
N PRO A 93 11.14 -20.11 -5.85
CA PRO A 93 11.81 -19.37 -4.77
C PRO A 93 11.90 -17.86 -5.03
N ALA A 94 11.90 -17.42 -6.30
CA ALA A 94 11.86 -16.01 -6.68
C ALA A 94 10.48 -15.34 -6.48
N ALA A 95 9.40 -16.14 -6.43
CA ALA A 95 8.06 -15.67 -6.09
C ALA A 95 7.71 -15.94 -4.61
N SER A 96 8.69 -16.38 -3.82
CA SER A 96 8.48 -16.63 -2.40
C SER A 96 8.17 -15.30 -1.71
N PRO A 97 7.09 -15.23 -0.90
CA PRO A 97 6.76 -14.01 -0.16
C PRO A 97 7.93 -13.55 0.73
N LEU A 98 8.83 -14.47 1.13
CA LEU A 98 10.02 -14.18 1.92
C LEU A 98 11.05 -13.29 1.20
N ALA A 99 11.20 -13.39 -0.12
CA ALA A 99 12.15 -12.57 -0.87
C ALA A 99 11.68 -11.11 -0.94
N SER A 100 10.39 -10.89 -1.23
CA SER A 100 9.78 -9.55 -1.22
C SER A 100 9.77 -8.92 0.17
N VAL A 101 9.58 -9.72 1.23
CA VAL A 101 9.68 -9.26 2.62
C VAL A 101 11.10 -8.74 2.93
N ALA A 102 12.14 -9.44 2.47
CA ALA A 102 13.52 -9.03 2.70
C ALA A 102 13.85 -7.68 2.06
N THR A 103 13.55 -7.50 0.77
CA THR A 103 13.75 -6.21 0.08
C THR A 103 12.97 -5.07 0.73
N GLN A 104 11.75 -5.33 1.18
CA GLN A 104 10.92 -4.31 1.82
C GLN A 104 11.39 -3.97 3.23
N ARG A 105 11.87 -4.95 4.00
CA ARG A 105 12.51 -4.69 5.30
C ARG A 105 13.73 -3.78 5.12
N GLN A 106 14.53 -4.02 4.09
CA GLN A 106 15.65 -3.14 3.74
C GLN A 106 15.19 -1.72 3.40
N ALA A 107 14.12 -1.55 2.62
CA ALA A 107 13.58 -0.23 2.31
C ALA A 107 13.06 0.54 3.56
N ILE A 108 12.49 -0.18 4.54
CA ILE A 108 12.07 0.40 5.82
C ILE A 108 13.29 0.80 6.66
N GLU A 109 14.33 -0.03 6.68
CA GLU A 109 15.58 0.22 7.41
C GLU A 109 16.35 1.42 6.83
N GLU A 110 16.44 1.53 5.50
CA GLU A 110 16.98 2.70 4.80
C GLU A 110 16.21 3.97 5.13
N LEU A 111 14.88 3.88 5.16
CA LEU A 111 14.03 5.00 5.54
C LEU A 111 14.24 5.43 7.00
N ASN A 112 14.34 4.47 7.92
CA ASN A 112 14.63 4.73 9.34
C ASN A 112 16.03 5.33 9.55
N SER A 113 16.97 5.05 8.65
CA SER A 113 18.33 5.60 8.67
C SER A 113 18.46 6.93 7.93
N SER A 114 17.36 7.45 7.37
CA SER A 114 17.37 8.67 6.57
C SER A 114 17.48 9.95 7.43
N PRO A 115 17.96 11.07 6.84
CA PRO A 115 17.92 12.37 7.51
C PRO A 115 16.53 12.82 7.94
N ALA A 116 15.47 12.36 7.25
CA ALA A 116 14.10 12.66 7.61
C ALA A 116 13.71 11.98 8.93
N ALA A 117 14.11 10.72 9.13
CA ALA A 117 13.88 10.02 10.40
C ALA A 117 14.65 10.63 11.57
N ALA A 118 15.88 11.11 11.34
CA ALA A 118 16.65 11.84 12.34
C ALA A 118 15.93 13.14 12.75
N LYS A 119 15.55 13.99 11.79
CA LYS A 119 14.76 15.21 12.03
C LYS A 119 13.41 14.92 12.69
N PHE A 120 12.80 13.79 12.36
CA PHE A 120 11.56 13.35 12.98
C PHE A 120 11.74 13.10 14.47
N THR A 121 12.81 12.38 14.84
CA THR A 121 13.13 12.06 16.24
C THR A 121 13.47 13.32 17.04
N GLU A 122 14.17 14.29 16.45
CA GLU A 122 14.45 15.59 17.09
C GLU A 122 13.17 16.38 17.45
N ARG A 123 12.03 16.10 16.81
CA ARG A 123 10.76 16.77 17.14
C ARG A 123 10.15 16.26 18.43
N PHE A 124 10.52 15.07 18.92
CA PHE A 124 9.96 14.48 20.15
C PHE A 124 10.22 15.35 21.38
N GLY A 125 11.42 15.95 21.48
CA GLY A 125 11.75 16.87 22.59
C GLY A 125 10.90 18.15 22.62
N ARG A 126 10.23 18.49 21.52
CA ARG A 126 9.35 19.66 21.41
C ARG A 126 7.87 19.31 21.48
N ASN A 127 7.51 18.04 21.27
CA ASN A 127 6.12 17.60 21.21
C ASN A 127 5.95 16.18 21.77
N PRO A 128 5.55 16.05 23.05
CA PRO A 128 5.36 14.74 23.68
C PRO A 128 4.18 13.95 23.08
N ALA A 129 3.19 14.62 22.47
CA ALA A 129 2.08 13.93 21.81
C ALA A 129 2.55 13.20 20.54
N LEU A 130 3.53 13.76 19.83
CA LEU A 130 4.16 13.12 18.67
C LEU A 130 4.96 11.89 19.10
N GLU A 131 5.74 12.00 20.19
CA GLU A 131 6.48 10.88 20.76
C GLU A 131 5.55 9.74 21.17
N LEU A 132 4.45 10.05 21.87
CA LEU A 132 3.47 9.05 22.28
C LEU A 132 2.78 8.39 21.07
N ALA A 133 2.44 9.16 20.04
CA ALA A 133 1.89 8.61 18.81
C ALA A 133 2.90 7.66 18.15
N TYR A 134 4.17 8.06 18.06
CA TYR A 134 5.22 7.23 17.48
C TYR A 134 5.46 5.95 18.29
N LYS A 135 5.45 6.00 19.62
CA LYS A 135 5.49 4.80 20.48
C LYS A 135 4.38 3.82 20.14
N ARG A 136 3.14 4.30 19.97
CA ARG A 136 2.00 3.46 19.53
C ARG A 136 2.23 2.85 18.15
N LEU A 137 2.89 3.55 17.23
CA LEU A 137 3.26 3.00 15.91
C LEU A 137 4.24 1.82 16.05
N ILE A 138 5.24 1.97 16.91
CA ILE A 138 6.23 0.91 17.19
C ILE A 138 5.57 -0.28 17.89
N GLU A 139 4.74 -0.04 18.90
CA GLU A 139 3.96 -1.07 19.61
C GLU A 139 2.98 -1.79 18.69
N ALA A 140 2.41 -1.08 17.71
CA ALA A 140 1.57 -1.69 16.69
C ALA A 140 2.35 -2.71 15.85
N ASN A 141 3.68 -2.68 15.82
CA ASN A 141 4.59 -3.67 15.22
C ASN A 141 4.13 -4.12 13.82
N LEU A 142 3.86 -3.12 12.97
CA LEU A 142 3.23 -3.32 11.67
C LEU A 142 4.13 -4.05 10.66
N ALA A 143 5.45 -4.04 10.86
CA ALA A 143 6.38 -4.76 10.00
C ALA A 143 6.35 -6.29 10.22
N GLU A 144 5.82 -6.77 11.34
CA GLU A 144 5.83 -8.19 11.67
C GLU A 144 4.55 -8.92 11.21
N LEU A 145 4.68 -9.66 10.11
CA LEU A 145 3.68 -10.60 9.58
C LEU A 145 3.90 -12.05 10.00
N ASN A 146 4.78 -12.34 10.98
CA ASN A 146 4.96 -13.70 11.50
C ASN A 146 3.60 -14.31 11.84
N PRO A 147 3.34 -15.61 11.62
CA PRO A 147 2.15 -16.23 12.21
C PRO A 147 2.16 -15.96 13.73
N ALA A 148 0.99 -15.68 14.32
CA ALA A 148 0.94 -15.53 15.77
C ALA A 148 1.55 -16.79 16.41
N PRO A 149 2.37 -16.67 17.48
CA PRO A 149 2.82 -17.85 18.20
C PRO A 149 1.58 -18.67 18.57
N PRO A 150 1.63 -20.02 18.47
CA PRO A 150 0.52 -20.86 18.87
C PRO A 150 0.12 -20.45 20.29
N ARG A 151 -1.16 -20.11 20.49
CA ARG A 151 -1.64 -19.83 21.85
C ARG A 151 -1.42 -21.10 22.69
N PRO A 152 -0.87 -20.98 23.90
CA PRO A 152 -0.79 -22.10 24.82
C PRO A 152 -2.18 -22.61 25.20
#